data_AF-A0A9R1LU16-F1
#
_entry.id   AF-A0A9R1LU16-F1
#
_cell.length_a   1.000
_cell.length_b   1.000
_cell.length_c   1.000
_cell.angle_alpha   90.00
_cell.angle_beta   90.00
_cell.angle_gamma   90.00
#
_symmetry.space_group_name_H-M   'P 1'
#
loop_
_entity.id
_entity.type
_entity.pdbx_description
1 polymer ?
#
loop_
_entity_poly.entity_id
_entity_poly.type
_entity_poly.pdbx_seq_one_letter_code
_entity_poly.pdbx_strand_id
1 'polypeptide(L)'
;MAAVVNQPISVAVDGGDMIFQFYKGGVMNGSCGTDLDHGIATIGYGKTSDGTKYWLLKNSWGTTWGENGYLRMKKDISDKRGMCGLAMEPSYPTA
;
A
#
# COMPACT_ATOMS: atom_id res chain seq x y z
N MET A 1 13.85 4.61 -2.28
CA MET A 1 12.80 4.92 -1.28
C MET A 1 13.28 5.98 -0.28
N ALA A 2 13.52 7.22 -0.72
CA ALA A 2 13.79 8.35 0.19
C ALA A 2 12.53 9.21 0.45
N ALA A 3 11.53 9.15 -0.43
CA ALA A 3 10.40 10.08 -0.41
C ALA A 3 9.43 9.87 0.77
N VAL A 4 9.02 8.62 1.07
CA VAL A 4 8.07 8.31 2.16
C VAL A 4 8.58 8.73 3.55
N VAL A 5 9.90 8.85 3.72
CA VAL A 5 10.51 9.26 5.00
C VAL A 5 10.20 10.73 5.31
N ASN A 6 10.01 11.56 4.29
CA ASN A 6 9.89 13.01 4.45
C ASN A 6 8.44 13.50 4.37
N GLN A 7 7.56 12.79 3.67
CA GLN A 7 6.14 13.14 3.52
C GLN A 7 5.31 11.96 3.00
N PRO A 8 3.97 11.99 3.17
CA PRO A 8 3.06 11.08 2.49
C PRO A 8 3.23 11.11 0.96
N ILE A 9 3.12 9.95 0.33
CA ILE A 9 3.24 9.78 -1.12
C ILE A 9 1.91 9.28 -1.67
N SER A 10 1.35 9.99 -2.64
CA SER A 10 0.20 9.51 -3.41
C SER A 10 0.67 8.40 -4.34
N VAL A 11 -0.10 7.32 -4.40
CA VAL A 11 0.21 6.12 -5.18
C VAL A 11 -1.06 5.57 -5.82
N ALA A 12 -0.92 4.96 -6.99
CA ALA A 12 -1.99 4.16 -7.59
C ALA A 12 -1.77 2.67 -7.29
N VAL A 13 -2.87 1.94 -7.12
CA VAL A 13 -2.89 0.49 -6.94
C VAL A 13 -4.02 -0.15 -7.75
N ASP A 14 -3.90 -1.44 -8.01
CA ASP A 14 -5.02 -2.30 -8.41
C ASP A 14 -5.92 -2.56 -7.18
N GLY A 15 -6.96 -1.74 -7.05
CA GLY A 15 -7.99 -1.85 -6.01
C GLY A 15 -9.11 -2.81 -6.37
N GLY A 16 -9.20 -3.23 -7.64
CA GLY A 16 -10.12 -4.23 -8.15
C GLY A 16 -9.80 -5.67 -7.72
N ASP A 17 -8.56 -5.96 -7.34
CA ASP A 17 -8.17 -7.29 -6.87
C ASP A 17 -8.91 -7.69 -5.57
N MET A 18 -9.37 -8.95 -5.50
CA MET A 18 -10.10 -9.48 -4.35
C MET A 18 -9.29 -9.40 -3.05
N ILE A 19 -7.96 -9.56 -3.11
CA ILE A 19 -7.12 -9.46 -1.91
C ILE A 19 -7.15 -8.06 -1.31
N PHE A 20 -7.28 -7.03 -2.15
CA PHE A 20 -7.41 -5.65 -1.74
C PHE A 20 -8.84 -5.38 -1.25
N GLN A 21 -9.86 -5.70 -2.05
CA GLN A 21 -11.25 -5.42 -1.71
C GLN A 21 -11.66 -5.98 -0.34
N PHE A 22 -11.28 -7.22 -0.05
CA PHE A 22 -11.68 -7.93 1.16
C PHE A 22 -10.65 -7.88 2.30
N TYR A 23 -9.63 -7.03 2.20
CA TYR A 23 -8.64 -6.86 3.26
C TYR A 23 -9.31 -6.47 4.60
N LYS A 24 -8.95 -7.20 5.68
CA LYS A 24 -9.43 -6.97 7.05
C LYS A 24 -8.33 -6.69 8.06
N GLY A 25 -7.10 -7.06 7.78
CA GLY A 25 -5.97 -6.85 8.69
C GLY A 25 -4.77 -7.75 8.41
N GLY A 26 -3.69 -7.50 9.15
CA GLY A 26 -2.40 -8.16 8.96
C GLY A 26 -1.56 -7.50 7.87
N VAL A 27 -0.37 -8.05 7.59
CA VAL A 27 0.39 -7.62 6.41
C VAL A 27 -0.16 -8.35 5.20
N MET A 28 -0.88 -7.62 4.35
CA MET A 28 -1.39 -8.13 3.09
C MET A 28 -0.23 -8.65 2.23
N ASN A 29 -0.34 -9.91 1.82
CA ASN A 29 0.65 -10.64 1.03
C ASN A 29 -0.10 -11.64 0.14
N GLY A 30 0.39 -11.85 -1.08
CA GLY A 30 -0.27 -12.71 -2.07
C GLY A 30 -0.09 -12.15 -3.47
N SER A 31 -0.83 -12.71 -4.42
CA SER A 31 -0.91 -12.16 -5.78
C SER A 31 -1.89 -11.00 -5.79
N CYS A 32 -1.53 -9.95 -6.52
CA CYS A 32 -2.36 -8.80 -6.82
C CYS A 32 -1.99 -8.36 -8.24
N GLY A 33 -2.97 -7.93 -9.03
CA GLY A 33 -2.73 -7.42 -10.38
C GLY A 33 -1.94 -6.09 -10.38
N THR A 34 -1.81 -5.52 -11.58
CA THR A 34 -1.19 -4.19 -11.77
C THR A 34 -2.03 -3.30 -12.66
N ASP A 35 -3.33 -3.61 -12.78
CA ASP A 35 -4.28 -2.82 -13.55
C ASP A 35 -4.78 -1.68 -12.66
N LEU A 36 -3.96 -0.62 -12.59
CA LEU A 36 -4.15 0.48 -11.65
C LEU A 36 -5.49 1.19 -11.87
N ASP A 37 -6.33 1.22 -10.83
CA ASP A 37 -7.66 1.82 -10.88
C ASP A 37 -8.01 2.66 -9.62
N HIS A 38 -7.18 2.62 -8.58
CA HIS A 38 -7.49 3.22 -7.29
C HIS A 38 -6.32 4.03 -6.71
N GLY A 39 -6.60 5.26 -6.31
CA GLY A 39 -5.62 6.18 -5.71
C GLY A 39 -5.67 6.17 -4.18
N ILE A 40 -4.52 5.92 -3.55
CA ILE A 40 -4.36 5.92 -2.08
C ILE A 40 -3.06 6.64 -1.67
N ALA A 41 -2.80 6.73 -0.37
CA ALA A 41 -1.59 7.38 0.14
C ALA A 41 -0.72 6.41 0.96
N THR A 42 0.56 6.31 0.61
CA THR A 42 1.57 5.69 1.46
C THR A 42 2.00 6.71 2.52
N ILE A 43 1.74 6.41 3.79
CA ILE A 43 1.97 7.34 4.92
C ILE A 43 3.10 6.88 5.84
N GLY A 44 3.68 5.71 5.58
CA GLY A 44 4.78 5.19 6.38
C GLY A 44 5.17 3.79 5.97
N TYR A 45 6.04 3.19 6.78
CA TYR A 45 6.48 1.80 6.64
C TYR A 45 6.87 1.26 8.00
N GLY A 46 6.97 -0.06 8.10
CA GLY A 46 7.36 -0.72 9.33
C GLY A 46 7.82 -2.14 9.12
N LYS A 47 8.00 -2.84 10.24
CA LYS A 47 8.38 -4.24 10.31
C LYS A 47 7.64 -4.87 11.47
N THR A 48 7.00 -6.01 11.23
CA THR A 48 6.36 -6.82 12.28
C THR A 48 7.42 -7.53 13.14
N SER A 49 6.99 -8.12 14.26
CA SER A 49 7.88 -8.83 15.20
C SER A 49 8.59 -10.04 14.58
N ASP A 50 7.93 -10.75 13.66
CA ASP A 50 8.50 -11.85 12.87
C ASP A 50 9.44 -11.38 11.74
N GLY A 51 9.51 -10.07 11.55
CA GLY A 51 10.40 -9.42 10.61
C GLY A 51 9.83 -9.13 9.22
N THR A 52 8.54 -9.38 8.99
CA THR A 52 7.87 -8.99 7.75
C THR A 52 7.81 -7.47 7.61
N LYS A 53 8.39 -6.92 6.54
CA LYS A 53 8.35 -5.49 6.25
C LYS A 53 7.07 -5.12 5.52
N TYR A 54 6.53 -3.94 5.82
CA TYR A 54 5.31 -3.45 5.18
C TYR A 54 5.36 -1.94 4.89
N TRP A 55 4.59 -1.54 3.89
CA TRP A 55 4.12 -0.18 3.68
C TRP A 55 2.85 0.03 4.50
N LEU A 56 2.71 1.20 5.13
CA LEU A 56 1.47 1.63 5.77
C LEU A 56 0.76 2.61 4.85
N LEU A 57 -0.46 2.26 4.44
CA LEU A 57 -1.25 3.02 3.49
C LEU A 57 -2.57 3.46 4.11
N LYS A 58 -3.01 4.65 3.75
CA LYS A 58 -4.32 5.20 4.10
C LYS A 58 -5.26 5.06 2.89
N ASN A 59 -6.40 4.41 3.10
CA ASN A 59 -7.45 4.26 2.10
C ASN A 59 -8.58 5.28 2.30
N SER A 60 -9.49 5.37 1.34
CA SER A 60 -10.62 6.30 1.28
C SER A 60 -11.99 5.61 1.44
N TRP A 61 -12.04 4.33 1.80
CA TRP A 61 -13.28 3.53 1.93
C TRP A 61 -13.88 3.49 3.35
N GLY A 62 -13.52 4.46 4.19
CA GLY A 62 -14.02 4.54 5.57
C GLY A 62 -13.33 3.59 6.55
N THR A 63 -13.71 3.69 7.83
CA THR A 63 -13.03 3.00 8.92
C THR A 63 -13.43 1.52 9.08
N THR A 64 -14.51 1.08 8.44
CA THR A 64 -14.98 -0.31 8.49
C THR A 64 -14.18 -1.25 7.59
N TRP A 65 -13.38 -0.68 6.69
CA TRP A 65 -12.50 -1.42 5.80
C TRP A 65 -11.09 -1.52 6.39
N GLY A 66 -10.44 -2.68 6.23
CA GLY A 66 -9.08 -2.91 6.70
C GLY A 66 -8.89 -2.63 8.19
N GLU A 67 -7.75 -2.03 8.53
CA GLU A 67 -7.37 -1.71 9.90
C GLU A 67 -7.76 -0.27 10.21
N ASN A 68 -9.04 -0.02 10.49
CA ASN A 68 -9.60 1.32 10.69
C ASN A 68 -9.37 2.26 9.48
N GLY A 69 -9.52 1.75 8.26
CA GLY A 69 -9.29 2.48 7.01
C GLY A 69 -7.84 2.46 6.52
N TYR A 70 -6.95 1.75 7.21
CA TYR A 70 -5.56 1.59 6.84
C TYR A 70 -5.26 0.18 6.31
N LEU A 71 -4.17 0.08 5.55
CA LEU A 71 -3.66 -1.14 4.96
C LEU A 71 -2.17 -1.28 5.29
N ARG A 72 -1.75 -2.49 5.66
CA ARG A 72 -0.34 -2.86 5.67
C ARG A 72 -0.06 -3.76 4.48
N MET A 73 0.67 -3.26 3.48
CA MET A 73 0.99 -4.01 2.26
C MET A 73 2.44 -4.49 2.31
N LYS A 74 2.71 -5.74 1.93
CA LYS A 74 4.06 -6.29 2.00
C LYS A 74 5.07 -5.46 1.20
N LYS A 75 6.19 -5.15 1.86
CA LYS A 75 7.30 -4.37 1.31
C LYS A 75 8.49 -5.27 1.00
N ASP A 76 9.37 -4.79 0.12
CA ASP A 76 10.59 -5.48 -0.33
C ASP A 76 10.30 -6.84 -0.97
N ILE A 77 9.27 -6.88 -1.82
CA ILE A 77 8.96 -8.03 -2.68
C ILE A 77 9.89 -8.04 -3.92
N SER A 78 9.97 -9.19 -4.61
CA SER A 78 10.78 -9.34 -5.82
C SER A 78 10.28 -8.52 -7.01
N ASP A 79 8.96 -8.30 -7.11
CA ASP A 79 8.38 -7.47 -8.16
C ASP A 79 8.69 -5.98 -7.91
N LYS A 80 9.44 -5.38 -8.84
CA LYS A 80 9.85 -3.97 -8.78
C LYS A 80 8.67 -3.00 -8.90
N ARG A 81 7.54 -3.44 -9.45
CA ARG A 81 6.29 -2.66 -9.51
C ARG A 81 5.62 -2.53 -8.14
N GLY A 82 6.08 -3.31 -7.15
CA GLY A 82 5.41 -3.39 -5.85
C GLY A 82 4.13 -4.20 -5.92
N MET A 83 3.63 -4.61 -4.75
CA MET A 83 2.37 -5.33 -4.66
C MET A 83 1.23 -4.42 -5.15
N CYS A 84 0.29 -4.96 -5.93
CA CYS A 84 -0.79 -4.20 -6.55
C CYS A 84 -0.33 -3.03 -7.44
N GLY A 85 0.93 -3.04 -7.92
CA GLY A 85 1.47 -1.95 -8.75
C GLY A 85 1.83 -0.67 -7.98
N LEU A 86 1.87 -0.72 -6.64
CA LEU A 86 2.12 0.41 -5.73
C LEU A 86 3.26 1.36 -6.13
N ALA A 87 4.32 0.83 -6.75
CA ALA A 87 5.52 1.58 -7.10
C ALA A 87 5.54 2.08 -8.56
N MET A 88 4.47 1.87 -9.32
CA MET A 88 4.38 2.26 -10.73
C MET A 88 4.13 3.76 -10.92
N GLU A 89 3.21 4.35 -10.15
CA GLU A 89 2.82 5.78 -10.28
C GLU A 89 2.86 6.55 -8.94
N PRO A 90 4.02 6.62 -8.26
CA PRO A 90 4.16 7.43 -7.05
C PRO A 90 4.32 8.92 -7.39
N SER A 91 3.61 9.80 -6.68
CA SER A 91 3.78 11.25 -6.77
C SER A 91 3.69 11.93 -5.40
N TYR A 92 4.34 13.08 -5.28
CA TYR A 92 4.30 13.89 -4.07
C TYR A 92 4.42 15.38 -4.44
N PRO A 93 3.77 16.28 -3.68
CA PRO A 93 3.90 17.71 -3.89
C PRO A 93 5.29 18.21 -3.46
N THR A 94 5.74 19.28 -4.11
CA THR A 94 6.93 20.04 -3.72
C THR A 94 6.50 21.44 -3.31
N ALA A 95 7.04 21.96 -2.21
CA ALA A 95 6.82 23.33 -1.75
C ALA A 95 7.71 24.33 -2.48
#